data_AF-A0A7K0J5U1-F1
#
_entry.id   AF-A0A7K0J5U1-F1
#
_cell.length_a   1.000
_cell.length_b   1.000
_cell.length_c   1.000
_cell.angle_alpha   90.00
_cell.angle_beta   90.00
_cell.angle_gamma   90.00
#
_symmetry.space_group_name_H-M   'P 1'
#
loop_
_entity.id
_entity.type
_entity.pdbx_description
1 polymer ?
#
loop_
_entity_poly.entity_id
_entity_poly.type
_entity_poly.pdbx_seq_one_letter_code
_entity_poly.pdbx_strand_id
1 'polypeptide(L)'
;MNHVETVQLVRIIQAICPAQKIDKYTPDAWQPILADTTYADATAALAAIARSHDTGPLFVDPRQILNQVRKTKADTYARTQPQTPPPQDPKKYLTWARNKGREIPDNNDAMPAIKTDILSPEKSRKYRAQIRAILARSPQA
;
A
#
# COMPACT_ATOMS: atom_id res chain seq x y z
N MET A 1 0.11 5.47 5.77
CA MET A 1 -0.91 6.48 6.08
C MET A 1 -0.63 7.01 7.47
N ASN A 2 -1.01 8.24 7.76
CA ASN A 2 -0.80 8.83 9.07
C ASN A 2 -1.85 8.33 10.09
N HIS A 3 -1.72 8.76 11.34
CA HIS A 3 -2.62 8.33 12.40
C HIS A 3 -4.07 8.80 12.18
N VAL A 4 -4.28 10.05 11.76
CA VAL A 4 -5.62 10.61 11.48
C VAL A 4 -6.35 9.78 10.42
N GLU A 5 -5.65 9.44 9.33
CA GLU A 5 -6.16 8.58 8.27
C GLU A 5 -6.47 7.16 8.79
N THR A 6 -5.64 6.64 9.70
CA THR A 6 -5.89 5.32 10.32
C THR A 6 -7.16 5.36 11.18
N VAL A 7 -7.39 6.41 11.95
CA VAL A 7 -8.63 6.60 12.72
C VAL A 7 -9.85 6.62 11.80
N GLN A 8 -9.78 7.34 10.68
CA GLN A 8 -10.86 7.39 9.69
C GLN A 8 -11.13 6.00 9.09
N LEU A 9 -10.09 5.27 8.71
CA LEU A 9 -10.21 3.92 8.17
C LEU A 9 -10.87 2.96 9.17
N VAL A 10 -10.43 2.98 10.43
CA VAL A 10 -10.99 2.12 11.49
C VAL A 10 -12.46 2.45 11.76
N ARG A 11 -12.88 3.72 11.68
CA ARG A 11 -14.30 4.09 11.76
C ARG A 11 -15.13 3.52 10.60
N ILE A 12 -14.59 3.51 9.40
CA ILE A 12 -15.25 2.89 8.24
C ILE A 12 -15.38 1.37 8.48
N ILE A 13 -14.32 0.71 8.96
CA ILE A 13 -14.35 -0.73 9.27
C ILE A 13 -15.39 -1.03 10.35
N GLN A 14 -15.51 -0.19 11.39
CA GLN A 14 -16.54 -0.36 12.42
C GLN A 14 -17.96 -0.30 11.85
N ALA A 15 -18.21 0.58 10.89
CA ALA A 15 -19.51 0.67 10.21
C ALA A 15 -19.79 -0.55 9.31
N ILE A 16 -18.77 -1.10 8.66
CA ILE A 16 -18.89 -2.28 7.78
C ILE A 16 -18.96 -3.60 8.58
N CYS A 17 -18.21 -3.69 9.67
CA CYS A 17 -18.01 -4.90 10.48
C CYS A 17 -18.51 -4.66 11.92
N PRO A 18 -19.81 -4.44 12.16
CA PRO A 18 -20.33 -4.01 13.46
C PRO A 18 -20.12 -5.04 14.59
N ALA A 19 -19.94 -6.31 14.26
CA ALA A 19 -19.62 -7.37 15.23
C ALA A 19 -18.15 -7.37 15.67
N GLN A 20 -17.27 -6.67 14.94
CA GLN A 20 -15.85 -6.58 15.28
C GLN A 20 -15.64 -5.60 16.43
N LYS A 21 -14.96 -6.07 17.48
CA LYS A 21 -14.57 -5.21 18.60
C LYS A 21 -13.55 -4.18 18.13
N ILE A 22 -14.00 -2.93 18.09
CA ILE A 22 -13.17 -1.76 17.77
C ILE A 22 -13.37 -0.75 18.90
N ASP A 23 -12.26 -0.24 19.40
CA ASP A 23 -12.24 0.76 20.46
C ASP A 23 -11.34 1.94 20.09
N LYS A 24 -11.19 2.88 21.03
CA LYS A 24 -10.40 4.09 20.84
C LYS A 24 -8.89 3.84 20.66
N TYR A 25 -8.37 2.67 21.07
CA TYR A 25 -6.94 2.31 20.98
C TYR A 25 -6.63 1.49 19.73
N THR A 26 -7.65 0.95 19.07
CA THR A 26 -7.51 0.17 17.85
C THR A 26 -6.72 0.91 16.76
N PRO A 27 -6.96 2.22 16.48
CA PRO A 27 -6.18 2.97 15.50
C PRO A 27 -4.69 3.11 15.86
N ASP A 28 -4.36 3.27 17.16
CA ASP A 28 -2.96 3.36 17.61
C ASP A 28 -2.20 2.06 17.31
N ALA A 29 -2.85 0.92 17.51
CA ALA A 29 -2.25 -0.38 17.22
C ALA A 29 -2.12 -0.65 15.71
N TRP A 30 -3.03 -0.12 14.91
CA TRP A 30 -3.07 -0.36 13.46
C TRP A 30 -2.14 0.57 12.68
N GLN A 31 -1.92 1.80 13.14
CA GLN A 31 -1.18 2.81 12.39
C GLN A 31 0.24 2.36 12.02
N PRO A 32 1.05 1.76 12.92
CA PRO A 32 2.40 1.31 12.56
C PRO A 32 2.39 0.21 11.48
N ILE A 33 1.33 -0.61 11.45
CA ILE A 33 1.18 -1.70 10.46
C ILE A 33 0.83 -1.12 9.09
N LEU A 34 0.01 -0.07 9.06
CA LEU A 34 -0.49 0.57 7.83
C LEU A 34 0.35 1.79 7.40
N ALA A 35 1.48 2.06 8.07
CA ALA A 35 2.31 3.22 7.84
C ALA A 35 2.80 3.33 6.38
N ASP A 36 3.10 2.19 5.75
CA ASP A 36 3.64 2.09 4.38
C ASP A 36 2.55 2.04 3.27
N THR A 37 1.28 2.30 3.58
CA THR A 37 0.15 2.25 2.62
C THR A 37 -0.59 3.59 2.59
N THR A 38 -1.09 4.05 1.43
CA THR A 38 -1.87 5.30 1.36
C THR A 38 -3.30 5.08 1.87
N TYR A 39 -3.96 6.14 2.34
CA TYR A 39 -5.36 6.04 2.76
C TYR A 39 -6.28 5.60 1.62
N ALA A 40 -6.03 6.11 0.41
CA ALA A 40 -6.79 5.75 -0.78
C ALA A 40 -6.63 4.26 -1.16
N ASP A 41 -5.41 3.72 -1.11
CA ASP A 41 -5.16 2.30 -1.35
C ASP A 41 -5.88 1.43 -0.32
N ALA A 42 -5.81 1.81 0.96
CA ALA A 42 -6.40 1.04 2.04
C ALA A 42 -7.93 1.01 1.98
N THR A 43 -8.55 2.13 1.64
CA THR A 43 -10.00 2.22 1.44
C THR A 43 -10.46 1.45 0.21
N ALA A 44 -9.71 1.52 -0.90
CA ALA A 44 -9.99 0.70 -2.09
C ALA A 44 -9.85 -0.81 -1.79
N ALA A 45 -8.82 -1.20 -1.03
CA ALA A 45 -8.64 -2.57 -0.58
C ALA A 45 -9.75 -3.04 0.36
N LEU A 46 -10.18 -2.20 1.31
CA LEU A 46 -11.31 -2.48 2.18
C LEU A 46 -12.60 -2.70 1.38
N ALA A 47 -12.87 -1.85 0.38
CA ALA A 47 -14.02 -2.03 -0.49
C ALA A 47 -13.98 -3.34 -1.28
N ALA A 48 -12.79 -3.76 -1.76
CA ALA A 48 -12.62 -5.04 -2.43
C ALA A 48 -12.86 -6.22 -1.48
N ILE A 49 -12.35 -6.16 -0.24
CA ILE A 49 -12.58 -7.18 0.80
C ILE A 49 -14.07 -7.26 1.13
N ALA A 50 -14.72 -6.12 1.36
CA ALA A 50 -16.13 -6.06 1.75
C ALA A 50 -17.10 -6.54 0.65
N ARG A 51 -16.67 -6.52 -0.62
CA ARG A 51 -17.42 -7.07 -1.76
C ARG A 51 -17.12 -8.53 -2.05
N SER A 52 -16.22 -9.17 -1.31
CA SER A 52 -15.94 -10.59 -1.50
C SER A 52 -17.17 -11.44 -1.15
N HIS A 53 -17.38 -12.52 -1.89
CA HIS A 53 -18.53 -13.41 -1.75
C HIS A 53 -18.35 -14.43 -0.60
N ASP A 54 -17.94 -13.96 0.58
CA ASP A 54 -17.86 -14.82 1.76
C ASP A 54 -19.22 -14.89 2.46
N THR A 55 -19.62 -16.08 2.90
CA THR A 55 -20.93 -16.33 3.51
C THR A 55 -20.94 -16.06 5.01
N GLY A 56 -19.77 -15.87 5.63
CA GLY A 56 -19.62 -15.59 7.04
C GLY A 56 -19.70 -14.10 7.40
N PRO A 57 -19.81 -13.76 8.69
CA PRO A 57 -19.65 -12.39 9.15
C PRO A 57 -18.27 -11.85 8.78
N LEU A 58 -18.22 -10.63 8.28
CA LEU A 58 -16.96 -10.01 7.87
C LEU A 58 -16.17 -9.51 9.09
N PHE A 59 -14.88 -9.87 9.13
CA PHE A 59 -13.89 -9.33 10.06
C PHE A 59 -12.65 -8.91 9.28
N VAL A 60 -12.18 -7.70 9.53
CA VAL A 60 -11.03 -7.11 8.82
C VAL A 60 -9.89 -6.88 9.81
N ASP A 61 -8.71 -7.36 9.47
CA ASP A 61 -7.47 -7.04 10.17
C ASP A 61 -6.51 -6.25 9.25
N PRO A 62 -5.54 -5.48 9.79
CA PRO A 62 -4.72 -4.59 8.97
C PRO A 62 -3.86 -5.35 7.96
N ARG A 63 -3.53 -6.63 8.21
CA ARG A 63 -2.78 -7.46 7.26
C ARG A 63 -3.63 -7.85 6.06
N GLN A 64 -4.93 -8.05 6.23
CA GLN A 64 -5.84 -8.31 5.11
C GLN A 64 -5.86 -7.12 4.15
N ILE A 65 -5.92 -5.90 4.68
CA ILE A 65 -5.82 -4.67 3.90
C ILE A 65 -4.48 -4.62 3.15
N LEU A 66 -3.35 -4.82 3.84
CA LEU A 66 -2.03 -4.84 3.18
C LEU A 66 -1.93 -5.89 2.07
N ASN A 67 -2.46 -7.10 2.30
CA ASN A 67 -2.43 -8.18 1.34
C ASN A 67 -3.30 -7.88 0.13
N GLN A 68 -4.49 -7.31 0.34
CA GLN A 68 -5.37 -6.91 -0.76
C GLN A 68 -4.77 -5.74 -1.56
N VAL A 69 -4.13 -4.76 -0.93
CA VAL A 69 -3.39 -3.70 -1.63
C VAL A 69 -2.30 -4.31 -2.53
N ARG A 70 -1.48 -5.23 -2.00
CA ARG A 70 -0.44 -5.92 -2.78
C ARG A 70 -1.03 -6.70 -3.95
N LYS A 71 -2.13 -7.43 -3.71
CA LYS A 71 -2.84 -8.18 -4.75
C LYS A 71 -3.34 -7.24 -5.86
N THR A 72 -4.02 -6.16 -5.52
CA THR A 72 -4.52 -5.17 -6.50
C THR A 72 -3.37 -4.56 -7.32
N LYS A 73 -2.23 -4.26 -6.69
CA LYS A 73 -1.04 -3.77 -7.41
C LYS A 73 -0.44 -4.81 -8.34
N ALA A 74 -0.31 -6.06 -7.90
CA ALA A 74 0.14 -7.16 -8.74
C ALA A 74 -0.80 -7.42 -9.93
N ASP A 75 -2.12 -7.43 -9.69
CA ASP A 75 -3.15 -7.61 -10.73
C ASP A 75 -3.16 -6.45 -11.74
N THR A 76 -2.88 -5.23 -11.29
CA THR A 76 -2.74 -4.05 -12.16
C THR A 76 -1.48 -4.16 -13.01
N TYR A 77 -0.34 -4.51 -12.41
CA TYR A 77 0.91 -4.72 -13.15
C TYR A 77 0.79 -5.84 -14.18
N ALA A 78 0.12 -6.94 -13.85
CA ALA A 78 -0.10 -8.06 -14.77
C ALA A 78 -0.98 -7.67 -15.97
N ARG A 79 -2.04 -6.89 -15.74
CA ARG A 79 -2.97 -6.43 -16.79
C ARG A 79 -2.42 -5.27 -17.62
N THR A 80 -1.65 -4.39 -16.99
CA THR A 80 -1.09 -3.17 -17.59
C THR A 80 0.39 -3.13 -17.29
N GLN A 81 1.15 -3.93 -18.02
CA GLN A 81 2.60 -3.91 -17.89
C GLN A 81 3.11 -2.53 -18.35
N PRO A 82 3.94 -1.84 -17.56
CA PRO A 82 4.53 -0.59 -18.00
C PRO A 82 5.41 -0.86 -19.23
N GLN A 83 5.34 0.01 -20.25
CA GLN A 83 6.15 -0.16 -21.47
C GLN A 83 7.66 -0.15 -21.14
N THR A 84 8.04 0.62 -20.12
CA THR A 84 9.38 0.58 -19.54
C THR A 84 9.34 -0.04 -18.14
N PRO A 85 9.92 -1.23 -17.92
CA PRO A 85 9.95 -1.83 -16.59
C PRO A 85 10.80 -0.99 -15.63
N PRO A 86 10.38 -0.85 -14.36
CA PRO A 86 11.10 -0.03 -13.39
C PRO A 86 12.49 -0.63 -13.09
N PRO A 87 13.55 0.21 -13.01
CA PRO A 87 14.89 -0.25 -12.71
C PRO A 87 14.99 -0.98 -11.37
N GLN A 88 15.75 -2.08 -11.31
CA GLN A 88 15.98 -2.84 -10.08
C GLN A 88 16.97 -2.18 -9.11
N ASP A 89 17.77 -1.24 -9.60
CA ASP A 89 18.70 -0.47 -8.76
C ASP A 89 17.95 0.69 -8.08
N PRO A 90 18.04 0.85 -6.74
CA PRO A 90 17.32 1.89 -5.99
C PRO A 90 17.62 3.33 -6.44
N LYS A 91 18.86 3.63 -6.85
CA LYS A 91 19.23 4.98 -7.30
C LYS A 91 18.66 5.25 -8.69
N LYS A 92 18.80 4.30 -9.61
CA LYS A 92 18.20 4.38 -10.95
C LYS A 92 16.68 4.48 -10.90
N TYR A 93 16.04 3.79 -9.95
CA TYR A 93 14.62 3.89 -9.70
C TYR A 93 14.18 5.30 -9.31
N LEU A 94 14.90 5.94 -8.38
CA LEU A 94 14.57 7.31 -7.96
C LEU A 94 14.71 8.30 -9.12
N THR A 95 15.73 8.16 -9.97
CA THR A 95 15.90 8.98 -11.18
C THR A 95 14.77 8.73 -12.19
N TRP A 96 14.43 7.47 -12.45
CA TRP A 96 13.33 7.07 -13.32
C TRP A 96 11.98 7.64 -12.82
N ALA A 97 11.73 7.60 -11.51
CA ALA A 97 10.51 8.09 -10.88
C ALA A 97 10.39 9.62 -10.91
N ARG A 98 11.53 10.34 -10.86
CA ARG A 98 11.60 11.80 -11.02
C ARG A 98 11.38 12.25 -12.46
N ASN A 99 11.90 11.50 -13.43
CA ASN A 99 11.85 11.84 -14.86
C ASN A 99 10.55 11.41 -15.57
N LYS A 100 9.42 11.38 -14.85
CA LYS A 100 8.10 10.98 -15.39
C LYS A 100 8.08 9.61 -16.11
N GLY A 101 8.84 8.61 -15.65
CA GLY A 101 8.71 7.22 -16.14
C GLY A 101 7.33 6.57 -15.87
N ARG A 102 6.33 7.34 -15.44
CA ARG A 102 5.00 6.90 -15.01
C ARG A 102 4.04 6.95 -16.20
N GLU A 103 4.04 5.92 -17.02
CA GLU A 103 2.99 5.72 -18.03
C GLU A 103 1.77 4.95 -17.48
N ILE A 104 1.87 4.46 -16.24
CA ILE A 104 0.71 3.90 -15.53
C ILE A 104 -0.09 5.11 -14.99
N PRO A 105 -1.41 5.20 -15.24
CA PRO A 105 -2.26 6.23 -14.64
C PRO A 105 -1.97 6.32 -13.15
N ASP A 106 -1.83 7.54 -12.62
CA ASP A 106 -1.67 7.84 -11.18
C ASP A 106 -2.88 7.28 -10.40
N ASN A 107 -2.93 5.97 -10.19
CA ASN A 107 -3.78 5.37 -9.19
C ASN A 107 -3.10 5.64 -7.84
N ASN A 108 -3.28 6.85 -7.32
CA ASN A 108 -2.96 7.31 -5.96
C ASN A 108 -1.59 6.96 -5.35
N ASP A 109 -0.66 6.45 -6.14
CA ASP A 109 0.61 5.92 -5.69
C ASP A 109 1.74 6.86 -6.08
N ALA A 110 2.38 7.45 -5.07
CA ALA A 110 3.68 8.08 -5.24
C ALA A 110 4.80 7.07 -5.59
N MET A 111 4.52 5.77 -5.71
CA MET A 111 5.48 4.72 -6.03
C MET A 111 4.87 3.71 -7.03
N PRO A 112 5.39 3.55 -8.25
CA PRO A 112 4.98 2.46 -9.14
C PRO A 112 5.13 1.09 -8.47
N ALA A 113 4.25 0.15 -8.86
CA ALA A 113 4.50 -1.27 -8.64
C ALA A 113 5.80 -1.65 -9.36
N ILE A 114 6.86 -1.87 -8.58
CA ILE A 114 8.12 -2.33 -9.16
C ILE A 114 7.96 -3.82 -9.43
N LYS A 115 8.72 -4.36 -10.38
CA LYS A 115 9.01 -5.81 -10.45
C LYS A 115 9.46 -6.40 -9.08
N THR A 116 9.81 -5.55 -8.10
CA THR A 116 10.10 -5.91 -6.70
C THR A 116 8.88 -6.30 -5.87
N ASP A 117 7.66 -5.99 -6.30
CA ASP A 117 6.44 -6.52 -5.66
C ASP A 117 6.15 -7.97 -6.11
N ILE A 118 6.96 -8.49 -7.05
CA ILE A 118 7.10 -9.93 -7.40
C ILE A 118 8.27 -10.58 -6.63
N LEU A 119 9.04 -9.82 -5.83
CA LEU A 119 10.09 -10.38 -4.98
C LEU A 119 9.51 -10.88 -3.66
N SER A 120 10.23 -11.81 -3.01
CA SER A 120 9.88 -12.25 -1.66
C SER A 120 9.75 -11.05 -0.70
N PRO A 121 8.89 -11.13 0.34
CA PRO A 121 8.64 -10.04 1.28
C PRO A 121 9.90 -9.39 1.87
N GLU A 122 10.94 -10.18 2.09
CA GLU A 122 12.25 -9.74 2.60
C GLU A 122 12.99 -8.81 1.62
N LYS A 123 13.01 -9.16 0.33
CA LYS A 123 13.69 -8.38 -0.71
C LYS A 123 12.98 -7.04 -0.93
N SER A 124 11.65 -7.02 -0.92
CA SER A 124 10.87 -5.78 -0.99
C SER A 124 11.14 -4.87 0.21
N ARG A 125 11.20 -5.44 1.44
CA ARG A 125 11.53 -4.68 2.66
C ARG A 125 12.93 -4.06 2.59
N LYS A 126 13.95 -4.83 2.19
CA LYS A 126 15.33 -4.35 2.04
C LYS A 126 15.43 -3.22 1.02
N TYR A 127 14.75 -3.38 -0.11
CA TYR A 127 14.72 -2.38 -1.18
C TYR A 127 14.06 -1.07 -0.72
N ARG A 128 12.90 -1.13 -0.08
CA ARG A 128 12.20 0.05 0.47
C ARG A 128 13.02 0.75 1.56
N ALA A 129 13.72 -0.01 2.40
CA ALA A 129 14.64 0.55 3.39
C ALA A 129 15.80 1.32 2.75
N GLN A 130 16.36 0.81 1.65
CA GLN A 130 17.40 1.51 0.89
C GLN A 130 16.89 2.80 0.27
N ILE A 131 15.70 2.80 -0.34
CA ILE A 131 15.08 4.02 -0.87
C ILE A 131 14.88 5.06 0.23
N ARG A 132 14.31 4.66 1.38
CA ARG A 132 14.12 5.57 2.53
C ARG A 132 15.45 6.17 3.01
N ALA A 133 16.48 5.34 3.11
CA ALA A 133 17.81 5.80 3.50
C ALA A 133 18.43 6.78 2.48
N ILE A 134 18.19 6.56 1.17
CA ILE A 134 18.65 7.48 0.13
C ILE A 134 17.90 8.81 0.21
N LEU A 135 16.57 8.77 0.34
CA LEU A 135 15.74 9.98 0.45
C LEU A 135 16.07 10.79 1.71
N ALA A 136 16.33 10.13 2.83
CA ALA A 136 16.73 10.81 4.07
C ALA A 136 18.14 11.45 3.99
N ARG A 137 18.99 10.99 3.08
CA ARG A 137 20.36 11.52 2.85
C ARG A 137 20.45 12.58 1.77
N SER A 138 19.37 12.86 1.04
CA SER A 138 19.28 13.98 0.12
C SER A 138 18.51 15.11 0.81
N PRO A 139 19.17 16.09 1.45
CA PRO A 139 18.49 17.32 1.81
C PRO A 139 17.98 17.95 0.52
N GLN A 140 16.77 18.48 0.56
CA GLN A 140 16.16 19.18 -0.56
C GLN A 140 17.16 20.23 -1.11
N ALA A 141 17.51 20.06 -2.39
CA ALA A 141 18.12 21.09 -3.22
C ALA A 141 17.03 21.69 -4.08
#